data_AF-A0A7S4ITS6-F1
#
_entry.id   AF-A0A7S4ITS6-F1
#
_cell.length_a   1.000
_cell.length_b   1.000
_cell.length_c   1.000
_cell.angle_alpha   90.00
_cell.angle_beta   90.00
_cell.angle_gamma   90.00
#
_symmetry.space_group_name_H-M   'P 1'
#
loop_
_entity.id
_entity.type
_entity.pdbx_description
1 polymer ?
#
loop_
_entity_poly.entity_id
_entity_poly.type
_entity_poly.pdbx_seq_one_letter_code
_entity_poly.pdbx_strand_id
1 'polypeptide(L)'
;CSVSENFAKSTGSGIFIVQTSTPLFIDVQITDNICFNEGCGMYNTDESITTLEDVRFEGNGHGTSGAALFMSANSRATCNKCVFDNNWCESRGGAISIFSRANLNTTNSIFTNNNSSTGASIYATDSTYQFHFGSFFSNNSAKSHGAAIHVSEYAYLGVEASFFSDNVAEVSPGGAIVFEDFTTGLLVDTIF
;
A
#
# COMPACT_ATOMS: atom_id res chain seq x y z
N CYS A 1 -17.79 -11.00 1.06
CA CYS A 1 -18.25 -10.36 -0.22
C CYS A 1 -17.07 -10.28 -1.19
N SER A 2 -17.26 -10.21 -2.52
CA SER A 2 -16.14 -10.02 -3.46
C SER A 2 -16.37 -8.87 -4.45
N VAL A 3 -15.29 -8.15 -4.77
CA VAL A 3 -15.18 -7.16 -5.84
C VAL A 3 -14.05 -7.63 -6.74
N SER A 4 -14.39 -8.24 -7.87
CA SER A 4 -13.39 -8.93 -8.69
C SER A 4 -13.52 -8.68 -10.19
N GLU A 5 -12.40 -8.80 -10.90
CA GLU A 5 -12.32 -8.74 -12.37
C GLU A 5 -12.87 -7.45 -12.99
N ASN A 6 -12.82 -6.33 -12.26
CA ASN A 6 -13.27 -5.05 -12.79
C ASN A 6 -12.16 -4.35 -13.57
N PHE A 7 -12.55 -3.60 -14.59
CA PHE A 7 -11.64 -2.85 -15.45
C PHE A 7 -12.02 -1.37 -15.53
N ALA A 8 -11.05 -0.48 -15.30
CA ALA A 8 -11.18 0.95 -15.56
C ALA A 8 -10.08 1.45 -16.46
N LYS A 9 -10.41 2.34 -17.40
CA LYS A 9 -9.41 3.01 -18.24
C LYS A 9 -8.54 4.02 -17.49
N SER A 10 -8.92 4.38 -16.26
CA SER A 10 -8.18 5.34 -15.42
C SER A 10 -7.88 4.70 -14.06
N THR A 11 -8.72 4.95 -13.06
CA THR A 11 -8.45 4.66 -11.64
C THR A 11 -9.62 3.94 -10.99
N GLY A 12 -9.38 3.30 -9.84
CA GLY A 12 -10.45 2.85 -8.95
C GLY A 12 -11.35 1.77 -9.56
N SER A 13 -10.79 0.79 -10.28
CA SER A 13 -11.61 -0.16 -11.05
C SER A 13 -12.49 -1.04 -10.18
N GLY A 14 -12.00 -1.50 -9.03
CA GLY A 14 -12.81 -2.18 -8.02
C GLY A 14 -13.69 -1.20 -7.26
N ILE A 15 -13.08 -0.26 -6.55
CA ILE A 15 -13.79 0.68 -5.67
C ILE A 15 -13.16 2.08 -5.76
N PHE A 16 -14.01 3.10 -5.92
CA PHE A 16 -13.59 4.51 -5.90
C PHE A 16 -14.31 5.26 -4.79
N ILE A 17 -13.55 5.79 -3.81
CA ILE A 17 -14.05 6.43 -2.60
C ILE A 17 -13.63 7.90 -2.61
N VAL A 18 -14.61 8.79 -2.61
CA VAL A 18 -14.43 10.23 -2.83
C VAL A 18 -15.33 11.06 -1.92
N GLN A 19 -15.14 12.38 -1.95
CA GLN A 19 -16.04 13.37 -1.37
C GLN A 19 -16.37 13.10 0.11
N THR A 20 -15.36 12.98 0.96
CA THR A 20 -15.50 12.76 2.41
C THR A 20 -16.27 11.50 2.81
N SER A 21 -16.44 10.54 1.88
CA SER A 21 -17.15 9.29 2.15
C SER A 21 -16.45 8.45 3.22
N THR A 22 -17.23 7.72 4.02
CA THR A 22 -16.71 6.97 5.18
C THR A 22 -17.11 5.48 5.22
N PRO A 23 -16.82 4.69 4.18
CA PRO A 23 -17.26 3.29 4.13
C PRO A 23 -16.46 2.37 5.07
N LEU A 24 -17.15 1.31 5.51
CA LEU A 24 -16.60 0.20 6.29
C LEU A 24 -16.72 -1.09 5.46
N PHE A 25 -15.60 -1.78 5.28
CA PHE A 25 -15.54 -3.08 4.64
C PHE A 25 -15.11 -4.13 5.67
N ILE A 26 -15.91 -5.18 5.80
CA ILE A 26 -15.66 -6.32 6.69
C ILE A 26 -15.76 -7.59 5.85
N ASP A 27 -14.74 -8.45 5.91
CA ASP A 27 -14.75 -9.76 5.22
C ASP A 27 -15.02 -9.62 3.71
N VAL A 28 -14.17 -8.82 3.07
CA VAL A 28 -14.25 -8.51 1.63
C VAL A 28 -12.99 -8.98 0.91
N GLN A 29 -13.19 -9.58 -0.25
CA GLN A 29 -12.13 -9.92 -1.19
C GLN A 29 -12.17 -8.92 -2.36
N ILE A 30 -11.06 -8.25 -2.64
CA ILE A 30 -10.90 -7.32 -3.75
C ILE A 30 -9.82 -7.90 -4.65
N THR A 31 -10.21 -8.58 -5.72
CA THR A 31 -9.28 -9.43 -6.47
C THR A 31 -9.27 -9.18 -7.97
N ASP A 32 -8.10 -9.29 -8.59
CA ASP A 32 -7.95 -9.27 -10.05
C ASP A 32 -8.57 -8.04 -10.74
N ASN A 33 -8.61 -6.90 -10.04
CA ASN A 33 -9.08 -5.64 -10.62
C ASN A 33 -7.93 -4.95 -11.35
N ILE A 34 -8.23 -4.44 -12.55
CA ILE A 34 -7.24 -3.90 -13.47
C ILE A 34 -7.56 -2.45 -13.82
N CYS A 35 -6.53 -1.60 -13.85
CA CYS A 35 -6.63 -0.20 -14.24
C CYS A 35 -5.37 0.25 -14.98
N PHE A 36 -5.40 1.38 -15.69
CA PHE A 36 -4.20 1.91 -16.36
C PHE A 36 -3.42 2.93 -15.52
N ASN A 37 -4.06 3.57 -14.54
CA ASN A 37 -3.43 4.57 -13.69
C ASN A 37 -3.29 4.01 -12.26
N GLU A 38 -4.10 4.44 -11.31
CA GLU A 38 -3.89 4.08 -9.90
C GLU A 38 -5.08 3.41 -9.22
N GLY A 39 -4.80 2.66 -8.15
CA GLY A 39 -5.83 2.16 -7.23
C GLY A 39 -6.76 1.16 -7.88
N CYS A 40 -6.22 0.15 -8.57
CA CYS A 40 -7.05 -0.79 -9.32
C CYS A 40 -8.03 -1.55 -8.40
N GLY A 41 -7.57 -2.03 -7.24
CA GLY A 41 -8.47 -2.57 -6.22
C GLY A 41 -9.35 -1.49 -5.61
N MET A 42 -8.72 -0.46 -5.04
CA MET A 42 -9.39 0.64 -4.35
C MET A 42 -8.62 1.95 -4.52
N TYR A 43 -9.35 3.05 -4.70
CA TYR A 43 -8.80 4.39 -4.77
C TYR A 43 -9.54 5.32 -3.79
N ASN A 44 -8.81 5.90 -2.84
CA ASN A 44 -9.31 6.81 -1.82
C ASN A 44 -8.76 8.23 -2.05
N THR A 45 -9.64 9.22 -2.16
CA THR A 45 -9.28 10.63 -2.30
C THR A 45 -10.29 11.54 -1.61
N ASP A 46 -10.05 12.85 -1.70
CA ASP A 46 -10.98 13.92 -1.33
C ASP A 46 -11.45 13.77 0.11
N GLU A 47 -10.49 13.64 1.04
CA GLU A 47 -10.73 13.54 2.48
C GLU A 47 -11.62 12.35 2.89
N SER A 48 -11.74 11.33 2.04
CA SER A 48 -12.42 10.08 2.40
C SER A 48 -11.73 9.34 3.56
N ILE A 49 -12.53 8.58 4.31
CA ILE A 49 -12.06 7.81 5.47
C ILE A 49 -12.55 6.37 5.36
N THR A 50 -11.66 5.45 5.04
CA THR A 50 -12.04 4.04 4.83
C THR A 50 -11.57 3.17 5.99
N THR A 51 -12.45 2.28 6.47
CA THR A 51 -12.08 1.25 7.44
C THR A 51 -12.17 -0.13 6.79
N LEU A 52 -11.09 -0.90 6.91
CA LEU A 52 -10.92 -2.24 6.32
C LEU A 52 -10.62 -3.23 7.45
N GLU A 53 -11.52 -4.19 7.65
CA GLU A 53 -11.42 -5.24 8.66
C GLU A 53 -11.48 -6.61 7.97
N ASP A 54 -10.42 -7.41 8.11
CA ASP A 54 -10.34 -8.75 7.50
C ASP A 54 -10.57 -8.69 5.96
N VAL A 55 -9.94 -7.72 5.28
CA VAL A 55 -10.05 -7.52 3.83
C VAL A 55 -8.82 -8.10 3.11
N ARG A 56 -9.04 -8.82 2.01
CA ARG A 56 -7.97 -9.35 1.14
C ARG A 56 -7.93 -8.62 -0.20
N PHE A 57 -6.80 -8.03 -0.53
CA PHE A 57 -6.46 -7.53 -1.84
C PHE A 57 -5.50 -8.48 -2.54
N GLU A 58 -5.92 -9.09 -3.65
CA GLU A 58 -5.13 -10.11 -4.34
C GLU A 58 -5.12 -9.93 -5.85
N GLY A 59 -3.96 -10.00 -6.49
CA GLY A 59 -3.87 -10.00 -7.96
C GLY A 59 -4.34 -8.70 -8.64
N ASN A 60 -4.55 -7.61 -7.88
CA ASN A 60 -4.92 -6.32 -8.49
C ASN A 60 -3.69 -5.73 -9.17
N GLY A 61 -3.87 -5.03 -10.30
CA GLY A 61 -2.71 -4.48 -10.99
C GLY A 61 -2.86 -3.92 -12.39
N HIS A 62 -1.71 -3.87 -13.07
CA HIS A 62 -1.45 -3.27 -14.39
C HIS A 62 -1.54 -1.74 -14.46
N GLY A 63 -1.79 -1.10 -13.32
CA GLY A 63 -1.69 0.35 -13.19
C GLY A 63 -0.25 0.82 -13.00
N THR A 64 -0.10 2.13 -12.90
CA THR A 64 1.15 2.81 -12.56
C THR A 64 1.46 2.74 -11.06
N SER A 65 0.46 2.86 -10.18
CA SER A 65 0.71 2.97 -8.72
C SER A 65 -0.42 2.40 -7.84
N GLY A 66 -0.06 1.81 -6.70
CA GLY A 66 -1.01 1.38 -5.66
C GLY A 66 -2.04 0.39 -6.18
N ALA A 67 -1.60 -0.77 -6.67
CA ALA A 67 -2.51 -1.66 -7.37
C ALA A 67 -3.68 -2.16 -6.50
N ALA A 68 -3.43 -2.43 -5.22
CA ALA A 68 -4.48 -2.76 -4.27
C ALA A 68 -5.19 -1.51 -3.76
N LEU A 69 -4.42 -0.54 -3.25
CA LEU A 69 -4.94 0.66 -2.63
C LEU A 69 -4.11 1.89 -3.02
N PHE A 70 -4.76 2.88 -3.60
CA PHE A 70 -4.18 4.20 -3.80
C PHE A 70 -4.85 5.22 -2.88
N MET A 71 -4.05 6.09 -2.26
CA MET A 71 -4.51 7.11 -1.33
C MET A 71 -3.92 8.48 -1.67
N SER A 72 -4.79 9.49 -1.79
CA SER A 72 -4.38 10.88 -2.06
C SER A 72 -5.29 11.89 -1.37
N ALA A 73 -4.98 13.18 -1.54
CA ALA A 73 -5.79 14.34 -1.14
C ALA A 73 -6.35 14.25 0.30
N ASN A 74 -5.44 14.08 1.27
CA ASN A 74 -5.75 13.99 2.70
C ASN A 74 -6.71 12.85 3.10
N SER A 75 -6.88 11.85 2.23
CA SER A 75 -7.66 10.65 2.58
C SER A 75 -6.99 9.84 3.70
N ARG A 76 -7.80 9.03 4.38
CA ARG A 76 -7.37 8.19 5.51
C ARG A 76 -7.87 6.77 5.34
N ALA A 77 -7.04 5.82 5.73
CA ALA A 77 -7.40 4.41 5.76
C ALA A 77 -6.89 3.74 7.03
N THR A 78 -7.73 2.90 7.63
CA THR A 78 -7.32 1.98 8.70
C THR A 78 -7.52 0.55 8.22
N CYS A 79 -6.44 -0.23 8.23
CA CYS A 79 -6.42 -1.63 7.84
C CYS A 79 -6.14 -2.50 9.07
N ASN A 80 -7.05 -3.41 9.39
CA ASN A 80 -6.90 -4.34 10.49
C ASN A 80 -7.05 -5.76 9.94
N LYS A 81 -6.04 -6.60 10.18
CA LYS A 81 -5.97 -7.99 9.68
C LYS A 81 -6.20 -8.09 8.17
N CYS A 82 -5.72 -7.11 7.44
CA CYS A 82 -5.84 -7.11 5.99
C CYS A 82 -4.68 -7.88 5.35
N VAL A 83 -4.93 -8.45 4.17
CA VAL A 83 -3.92 -9.16 3.39
C VAL A 83 -3.77 -8.51 2.03
N PHE A 84 -2.53 -8.16 1.67
CA PHE A 84 -2.15 -7.62 0.37
C PHE A 84 -1.19 -8.60 -0.29
N ASP A 85 -1.70 -9.40 -1.21
CA ASP A 85 -0.96 -10.51 -1.81
C ASP A 85 -0.90 -10.41 -3.32
N ASN A 86 0.29 -10.61 -3.90
CA ASN A 86 0.47 -10.67 -5.35
C ASN A 86 -0.12 -9.46 -6.11
N ASN A 87 -0.04 -8.26 -5.53
CA ASN A 87 -0.47 -7.03 -6.21
C ASN A 87 0.72 -6.41 -6.96
N TRP A 88 0.44 -5.91 -8.16
CA TRP A 88 1.49 -5.47 -9.08
C TRP A 88 1.18 -4.16 -9.80
N CYS A 89 2.14 -3.24 -9.79
CA CYS A 89 2.09 -2.03 -10.60
C CYS A 89 3.44 -1.77 -11.29
N GLU A 90 3.44 -0.92 -12.31
CA GLU A 90 4.67 -0.63 -13.04
C GLU A 90 5.64 0.25 -12.24
N SER A 91 5.13 1.22 -11.47
CA SER A 91 5.94 2.30 -10.91
C SER A 91 6.10 2.21 -9.40
N ARG A 92 5.03 2.48 -8.63
CA ARG A 92 5.16 2.80 -7.20
C ARG A 92 4.13 2.06 -6.35
N GLY A 93 4.58 1.40 -5.28
CA GLY A 93 3.66 0.79 -4.31
C GLY A 93 2.89 -0.37 -4.94
N GLY A 94 3.51 -1.54 -5.05
CA GLY A 94 2.88 -2.70 -5.70
C GLY A 94 1.56 -3.09 -5.05
N ALA A 95 1.44 -2.94 -3.73
CA ALA A 95 0.15 -2.98 -3.04
C ALA A 95 -0.42 -1.56 -2.84
N ILE A 96 0.29 -0.72 -2.09
CA ILE A 96 -0.24 0.55 -1.60
C ILE A 96 0.62 1.72 -2.06
N SER A 97 -0.03 2.77 -2.55
CA SER A 97 0.58 4.06 -2.83
C SER A 97 -0.09 5.18 -2.06
N ILE A 98 0.70 6.03 -1.40
CA ILE A 98 0.21 7.09 -0.52
C ILE A 98 0.83 8.44 -0.92
N PHE A 99 -0.01 9.42 -1.22
CA PHE A 99 0.39 10.74 -1.71
C PHE A 99 -0.39 11.87 -1.00
N SER A 100 0.10 13.10 -1.16
CA SER A 100 -0.67 14.33 -0.89
C SER A 100 -1.34 14.34 0.49
N ARG A 101 -0.53 14.12 1.51
CA ARG A 101 -0.87 14.12 2.94
C ARG A 101 -1.88 13.07 3.38
N ALA A 102 -2.12 12.06 2.54
CA ALA A 102 -2.89 10.90 2.94
C ALA A 102 -2.18 10.13 4.08
N ASN A 103 -2.97 9.34 4.81
CA ASN A 103 -2.54 8.69 6.04
C ASN A 103 -3.04 7.25 6.13
N LEU A 104 -2.14 6.32 6.42
CA LEU A 104 -2.44 4.91 6.54
C LEU A 104 -2.08 4.40 7.94
N ASN A 105 -3.00 3.72 8.59
CA ASN A 105 -2.71 2.91 9.76
C ASN A 105 -2.99 1.44 9.46
N THR A 106 -2.03 0.57 9.75
CA THR A 106 -2.19 -0.88 9.58
C THR A 106 -1.84 -1.61 10.88
N THR A 107 -2.68 -2.58 11.21
CA THR A 107 -2.50 -3.43 12.39
C THR A 107 -2.68 -4.88 11.98
N ASN A 108 -1.75 -5.74 12.39
CA ASN A 108 -1.78 -7.20 12.17
C ASN A 108 -1.99 -7.57 10.70
N SER A 109 -1.42 -6.81 9.76
CA SER A 109 -1.67 -6.97 8.33
C SER A 109 -0.49 -7.65 7.63
N ILE A 110 -0.77 -8.31 6.51
CA ILE A 110 0.19 -9.14 5.78
C ILE A 110 0.38 -8.56 4.37
N PHE A 111 1.64 -8.38 3.97
CA PHE A 111 2.06 -7.89 2.67
C PHE A 111 3.00 -8.89 2.02
N THR A 112 2.52 -9.64 1.03
CA THR A 112 3.28 -10.72 0.42
C THR A 112 3.29 -10.67 -1.09
N ASN A 113 4.42 -11.06 -1.69
CA ASN A 113 4.55 -11.23 -3.15
C ASN A 113 4.17 -9.99 -3.96
N ASN A 114 4.19 -8.79 -3.37
CA ASN A 114 3.86 -7.57 -4.08
C ASN A 114 5.08 -7.10 -4.86
N ASN A 115 4.86 -6.52 -6.04
CA ASN A 115 5.94 -6.16 -6.95
C ASN A 115 5.70 -4.80 -7.61
N SER A 116 6.76 -3.99 -7.70
CA SER A 116 6.73 -2.68 -8.38
C SER A 116 8.14 -2.24 -8.79
N SER A 117 8.28 -1.07 -9.41
CA SER A 117 9.61 -0.49 -9.61
C SER A 117 10.19 0.08 -8.31
N THR A 118 9.37 0.67 -7.44
CA THR A 118 9.80 1.31 -6.18
C THR A 118 8.76 1.09 -5.08
N GLY A 119 9.18 0.66 -3.89
CA GLY A 119 8.25 0.35 -2.80
C GLY A 119 7.36 -0.83 -3.17
N ALA A 120 7.88 -2.05 -3.18
CA ALA A 120 7.15 -3.17 -3.77
C ALA A 120 5.83 -3.47 -3.07
N SER A 121 5.76 -3.31 -1.74
CA SER A 121 4.49 -3.30 -1.03
C SER A 121 3.94 -1.88 -0.95
N ILE A 122 4.69 -0.98 -0.32
CA ILE A 122 4.23 0.36 0.02
C ILE A 122 5.20 1.39 -0.53
N TYR A 123 4.67 2.35 -1.27
CA TYR A 123 5.36 3.59 -1.62
C TYR A 123 4.59 4.76 -1.02
N ALA A 124 5.30 5.68 -0.37
CA ALA A 124 4.64 6.83 0.20
C ALA A 124 5.50 8.09 0.19
N THR A 125 4.89 9.20 -0.24
CA THR A 125 5.55 10.50 -0.39
C THR A 125 4.63 11.63 0.03
N ASP A 126 5.18 12.71 0.62
CA ASP A 126 4.41 13.83 1.18
C ASP A 126 3.25 13.33 2.06
N SER A 127 3.48 12.29 2.87
CA SER A 127 2.44 11.61 3.66
C SER A 127 2.72 11.77 5.15
N THR A 128 1.69 12.11 5.92
CA THR A 128 1.94 12.66 7.26
C THR A 128 2.29 11.60 8.29
N TYR A 129 1.63 10.43 8.25
CA TYR A 129 1.95 9.30 9.13
C TYR A 129 1.55 7.98 8.48
N GLN A 130 2.44 6.99 8.58
CA GLN A 130 2.19 5.59 8.27
C GLN A 130 2.56 4.77 9.49
N PHE A 131 1.63 4.00 10.05
CA PHE A 131 1.90 3.15 11.21
C PHE A 131 1.63 1.69 10.90
N HIS A 132 2.59 0.83 11.23
CA HIS A 132 2.51 -0.60 11.00
C HIS A 132 2.81 -1.33 12.30
N PHE A 133 1.77 -1.91 12.91
CA PHE A 133 1.90 -2.66 14.16
C PHE A 133 1.60 -4.14 13.93
N GLY A 134 2.52 -5.03 14.32
CA GLY A 134 2.28 -6.47 14.19
C GLY A 134 2.18 -6.95 12.73
N SER A 135 2.74 -6.19 11.78
CA SER A 135 2.60 -6.46 10.35
C SER A 135 3.74 -7.31 9.81
N PHE A 136 3.46 -8.07 8.75
CA PHE A 136 4.41 -8.99 8.14
C PHE A 136 4.61 -8.64 6.66
N PHE A 137 5.86 -8.44 6.26
CA PHE A 137 6.24 -8.12 4.88
C PHE A 137 7.19 -9.21 4.37
N SER A 138 6.76 -10.01 3.40
CA SER A 138 7.66 -11.02 2.83
C SER A 138 7.58 -11.20 1.32
N ASN A 139 8.71 -11.58 0.71
CA ASN A 139 8.79 -11.88 -0.72
C ASN A 139 8.32 -10.71 -1.60
N ASN A 140 8.44 -9.47 -1.13
CA ASN A 140 8.11 -8.30 -1.93
C ASN A 140 9.34 -7.88 -2.74
N SER A 141 9.14 -7.56 -4.02
CA SER A 141 10.22 -7.34 -4.99
C SER A 141 10.12 -5.97 -5.64
N ALA A 142 11.12 -5.12 -5.43
CA ALA A 142 11.25 -3.84 -6.10
C ALA A 142 12.37 -3.90 -7.14
N LYS A 143 12.12 -3.41 -8.35
CA LYS A 143 13.20 -3.31 -9.37
C LYS A 143 14.31 -2.36 -8.93
N SER A 144 13.96 -1.24 -8.30
CA SER A 144 14.90 -0.21 -7.90
C SER A 144 15.13 -0.19 -6.39
N HIS A 145 14.28 0.48 -5.61
CA HIS A 145 14.47 0.79 -4.19
C HIS A 145 13.27 0.35 -3.34
N GLY A 146 13.51 0.10 -2.05
CA GLY A 146 12.47 -0.16 -1.06
C GLY A 146 11.72 -1.45 -1.35
N ALA A 147 12.37 -2.57 -1.11
CA ALA A 147 11.85 -3.88 -1.45
C ALA A 147 10.50 -4.21 -0.80
N ALA A 148 10.21 -3.68 0.38
CA ALA A 148 8.86 -3.72 0.96
C ALA A 148 8.28 -2.31 1.05
N ILE A 149 8.99 -1.39 1.71
CA ILE A 149 8.51 -0.04 1.98
C ILE A 149 9.52 0.99 1.45
N HIS A 150 9.03 1.97 0.70
CA HIS A 150 9.78 3.16 0.32
C HIS A 150 9.03 4.40 0.82
N VAL A 151 9.71 5.24 1.59
CA VAL A 151 9.18 6.53 2.03
C VAL A 151 10.08 7.67 1.55
N SER A 152 9.47 8.73 1.03
CA SER A 152 10.15 9.94 0.54
C SER A 152 9.42 11.24 0.89
N GLU A 153 10.06 12.38 0.59
CA GLU A 153 9.52 13.74 0.65
C GLU A 153 8.69 14.02 1.91
N TYR A 154 9.35 14.23 3.05
CA TYR A 154 8.69 14.56 4.33
C TYR A 154 7.75 13.49 4.90
N ALA A 155 7.76 12.28 4.35
CA ALA A 155 6.97 11.20 4.90
C ALA A 155 7.45 10.75 6.29
N TYR A 156 6.51 10.33 7.14
CA TYR A 156 6.79 9.70 8.43
C TYR A 156 6.37 8.23 8.41
N LEU A 157 7.28 7.35 8.84
CA LEU A 157 7.03 5.91 8.99
C LEU A 157 7.26 5.44 10.42
N GLY A 158 6.21 4.97 11.08
CA GLY A 158 6.27 4.19 12.31
C GLY A 158 6.08 2.71 12.02
N VAL A 159 7.01 1.88 12.45
CA VAL A 159 6.90 0.42 12.40
C VAL A 159 7.19 -0.13 13.78
N GLU A 160 6.25 -0.90 14.30
CA GLU A 160 6.33 -1.51 15.61
C GLU A 160 5.98 -3.00 15.55
N ALA A 161 6.71 -3.83 16.29
CA ALA A 161 6.43 -5.26 16.45
C ALA A 161 6.21 -6.00 15.12
N SER A 162 6.90 -5.59 14.07
CA SER A 162 6.67 -6.07 12.69
C SER A 162 7.86 -6.88 12.19
N PHE A 163 7.63 -7.70 11.16
CA PHE A 163 8.63 -8.62 10.63
C PHE A 163 8.76 -8.47 9.11
N PHE A 164 10.00 -8.39 8.63
CA PHE A 164 10.37 -8.33 7.23
C PHE A 164 11.22 -9.55 6.90
N SER A 165 10.91 -10.29 5.84
CA SER A 165 11.80 -11.35 5.33
C SER A 165 11.78 -11.46 3.83
N ASP A 166 12.88 -11.88 3.22
CA ASP A 166 12.94 -12.25 1.81
C ASP A 166 12.45 -11.15 0.84
N ASN A 167 12.50 -9.89 1.27
CA ASN A 167 12.19 -8.76 0.42
C ASN A 167 13.45 -8.43 -0.41
N VAL A 168 13.27 -8.18 -1.69
CA VAL A 168 14.37 -7.96 -2.64
C VAL A 168 14.25 -6.62 -3.35
N ALA A 169 15.33 -5.84 -3.34
CA ALA A 169 15.52 -4.72 -4.25
C ALA A 169 16.59 -5.14 -5.26
N GLU A 170 16.23 -5.22 -6.55
CA GLU A 170 17.10 -5.84 -7.56
C GLU A 170 18.35 -5.02 -7.87
N VAL A 171 18.21 -3.70 -7.95
CA VAL A 171 19.26 -2.81 -8.48
C VAL A 171 19.84 -1.86 -7.43
N SER A 172 19.08 -1.46 -6.40
CA SER A 172 19.53 -0.50 -5.39
C SER A 172 19.50 -1.07 -3.96
N PRO A 173 20.24 -0.48 -3.00
CA PRO A 173 20.12 -0.81 -1.58
C PRO A 173 18.70 -0.57 -1.04
N GLY A 174 18.42 -1.17 0.13
CA GLY A 174 17.12 -1.07 0.79
C GLY A 174 16.23 -2.30 0.58
N GLY A 175 16.81 -3.48 0.84
CA GLY A 175 16.15 -4.78 0.72
C GLY A 175 14.94 -5.00 1.65
N ALA A 176 14.55 -4.04 2.49
CA ALA A 176 13.29 -4.07 3.21
C ALA A 176 12.63 -2.69 3.21
N ILE A 177 13.31 -1.70 3.79
CA ILE A 177 12.79 -0.33 3.92
C ILE A 177 13.81 0.67 3.38
N VAL A 178 13.32 1.72 2.72
CA VAL A 178 14.10 2.89 2.30
C VAL A 178 13.47 4.17 2.85
N PHE A 179 14.33 5.05 3.38
CA PHE A 179 14.01 6.41 3.79
C PHE A 179 14.78 7.40 2.89
N GLU A 180 14.07 8.23 2.14
CA GLU A 180 14.63 9.25 1.24
C GLU A 180 14.05 10.64 1.52
N ASP A 181 14.73 11.69 1.08
CA ASP A 181 14.23 13.09 1.03
C ASP A 181 13.43 13.59 2.24
N PHE A 182 14.16 14.01 3.29
CA PHE A 182 13.59 14.64 4.49
C PHE A 182 12.56 13.77 5.25
N THR A 183 12.64 12.46 5.10
CA THR A 183 11.80 11.51 5.84
C THR A 183 12.28 11.31 7.26
N THR A 184 11.35 10.88 8.10
CA THR A 184 11.63 10.47 9.48
C THR A 184 10.93 9.15 9.76
N GLY A 185 11.45 8.38 10.73
CA GLY A 185 10.79 7.15 11.11
C GLY A 185 11.15 6.66 12.50
N LEU A 186 10.32 5.76 12.99
CA LEU A 186 10.45 5.08 14.26
C LEU A 186 10.31 3.58 14.01
N LEU A 187 11.35 2.81 14.33
CA LEU A 187 11.34 1.34 14.26
C LEU A 187 11.50 0.80 15.68
N VAL A 188 10.52 0.06 16.18
CA VAL A 188 10.51 -0.51 17.55
C VAL A 188 10.13 -1.99 17.48
N ASP A 189 10.91 -2.87 18.12
CA ASP A 189 10.63 -4.31 18.14
C ASP A 189 10.42 -4.92 16.73
N THR A 190 11.09 -4.34 15.72
CA THR A 190 10.99 -4.75 14.32
C THR A 190 12.13 -5.71 13.96
N ILE A 191 11.79 -6.81 13.29
CA ILE A 191 12.73 -7.85 12.86
C ILE A 191 12.89 -7.79 11.33
N PHE A 192 14.11 -7.98 10.85
CA PHE A 192 14.51 -8.00 9.44
C PHE A 192 15.26 -9.28 9.10
#